data_AF-A0A2U3GXY2-F1
#
_entry.id   AF-A0A2U3GXY2-F1
#
_cell.length_a   1.000
_cell.length_b   1.000
_cell.length_c   1.000
_cell.angle_alpha   90.00
_cell.angle_beta   90.00
_cell.angle_gamma   90.00
#
_symmetry.space_group_name_H-M   'P 1'
#
loop_
_entity.id
_entity.type
_entity.pdbx_description
1 polymer ?
#
loop_
_entity_poly.entity_id
_entity_poly.type
_entity_poly.pdbx_seq_one_letter_code
_entity_poly.pdbx_strand_id
1 'polypeptide(L)'
;MIELVVVLVAVGPMAWLLRRKVKQRADRAVRGEVIKVPCLLRHPSLEGRWLRGRMLVGPSTLAWEPRTRAGAGVSLPAGLRQVGERSPTRREAMRINGRSRIVECDSCEGTVLVVVMPNEVGHVLTALSRNATE
;
A
#
# COMPACT_ATOMS: atom_id res chain seq x y z
N MET A 1 -8.93 -38.91 10.29
CA MET A 1 -8.29 -38.68 8.97
C MET A 1 -9.10 -37.81 8.00
N ILE A 2 -10.40 -37.55 8.22
CA ILE A 2 -11.23 -36.75 7.29
C ILE A 2 -11.17 -35.23 7.57
N GLU A 3 -10.91 -34.79 8.81
CA GLU A 3 -10.86 -33.35 9.13
C GLU A 3 -9.65 -32.60 8.53
N LEU A 4 -8.51 -33.28 8.33
CA LEU A 4 -7.29 -32.65 7.80
C LEU A 4 -7.39 -32.32 6.30
N VAL A 5 -8.24 -33.06 5.56
CA VAL A 5 -8.44 -32.85 4.12
C VAL A 5 -9.28 -31.60 3.86
N VAL A 6 -10.27 -31.30 4.72
CA VAL A 6 -11.18 -30.16 4.53
C VAL A 6 -10.47 -28.82 4.71
N VAL A 7 -9.50 -28.73 5.64
CA VAL A 7 -8.72 -27.50 5.86
C VAL A 7 -7.75 -27.22 4.70
N LEU A 8 -7.16 -28.26 4.11
CA LEU A 8 -6.25 -28.14 2.96
C LEU A 8 -6.97 -27.70 1.68
N VAL A 9 -8.23 -28.11 1.48
CA VAL A 9 -9.03 -27.74 0.30
C VAL A 9 -9.46 -26.27 0.32
N ALA A 10 -9.59 -25.62 1.49
CA ALA A 10 -10.04 -24.23 1.59
C ALA A 10 -8.91 -23.17 1.51
N VAL A 11 -7.67 -23.51 1.87
CA VAL A 11 -6.53 -22.55 1.84
C VAL A 11 -6.03 -22.31 0.41
N GLY A 12 -6.00 -23.36 -0.42
CA GLY A 12 -5.64 -23.28 -1.84
C GLY A 12 -6.40 -22.22 -2.64
N PRO A 13 -7.75 -22.22 -2.64
CA PRO A 13 -8.54 -21.28 -3.43
C PRO A 13 -8.40 -19.84 -2.94
N MET A 14 -8.31 -19.60 -1.63
CA MET A 14 -8.14 -18.24 -1.11
C MET A 14 -6.76 -17.66 -1.46
N ALA A 15 -5.69 -18.46 -1.31
CA ALA A 15 -4.35 -18.06 -1.73
C ALA A 15 -4.28 -17.82 -3.25
N TRP A 16 -4.95 -18.66 -4.04
CA TRP A 16 -5.04 -18.49 -5.49
C TRP A 16 -5.79 -17.20 -5.88
N LEU A 17 -6.93 -16.90 -5.24
CA LEU A 17 -7.68 -15.67 -5.48
C LEU A 17 -6.83 -14.42 -5.16
N LEU A 18 -6.07 -14.45 -4.08
CA LEU A 18 -5.14 -13.36 -3.75
C LEU A 18 -4.07 -13.22 -4.83
N ARG A 19 -3.38 -14.32 -5.20
CA ARG A 19 -2.38 -14.31 -6.28
C ARG A 19 -2.97 -13.82 -7.61
N ARG A 20 -4.19 -14.23 -7.95
CA ARG A 20 -4.91 -13.78 -9.14
C ARG A 20 -5.17 -12.28 -9.11
N LYS A 21 -5.63 -11.73 -7.98
CA LYS A 21 -5.86 -10.29 -7.83
C LYS A 21 -4.58 -9.46 -7.89
N VAL A 22 -3.47 -10.01 -7.40
CA VAL A 22 -2.14 -9.38 -7.50
C VAL A 22 -1.68 -9.39 -8.95
N LYS A 23 -1.73 -10.55 -9.62
CA LYS A 23 -1.38 -10.68 -11.03
C LYS A 23 -2.20 -9.75 -11.92
N GLN A 24 -3.52 -9.70 -11.71
CA GLN A 24 -4.40 -8.80 -12.45
C GLN A 24 -4.00 -7.32 -12.30
N ARG A 25 -3.55 -6.89 -11.12
CA ARG A 25 -3.07 -5.52 -10.91
C ARG A 25 -1.73 -5.28 -11.60
N ALA A 26 -0.81 -6.24 -11.54
CA ALA A 26 0.44 -6.17 -12.29
C ALA A 26 0.18 -6.05 -13.80
N ASP A 27 -0.69 -6.88 -14.35
CA ASP A 27 -1.03 -6.87 -15.78
C ASP A 27 -1.68 -5.53 -16.20
N ARG A 28 -2.54 -4.96 -15.34
CA ARG A 28 -3.14 -3.62 -15.55
C ARG A 28 -2.10 -2.52 -15.53
N ALA A 29 -1.16 -2.57 -14.59
CA ALA A 29 -0.07 -1.60 -14.51
C ALA A 29 0.84 -1.65 -15.75
N VAL A 30 1.11 -2.85 -16.29
CA VAL A 30 1.86 -3.02 -17.54
C VAL A 30 1.14 -2.38 -18.73
N ARG A 31 -0.20 -2.42 -18.75
CA ARG A 31 -1.02 -1.71 -19.75
C ARG A 31 -1.14 -0.20 -19.52
N GLY A 32 -0.49 0.34 -18.48
CA GLY A 32 -0.57 1.75 -18.13
C GLY A 32 -1.90 2.16 -17.48
N GLU A 33 -2.71 1.22 -17.02
CA GLU A 33 -3.96 1.53 -16.31
C GLU A 33 -3.69 2.05 -14.90
N VAL A 34 -4.58 2.91 -14.38
CA VAL A 34 -4.58 3.29 -12.97
C VAL A 34 -5.01 2.09 -12.13
N ILE A 35 -4.11 1.63 -11.26
CA ILE A 35 -4.37 0.55 -10.30
C ILE A 35 -4.61 1.12 -8.90
N LYS A 36 -5.39 0.37 -8.11
CA LYS A 36 -5.66 0.68 -6.71
C LYS A 36 -4.86 -0.26 -5.82
N VAL A 37 -3.80 0.24 -5.19
CA VAL A 37 -2.94 -0.51 -4.27
C VAL A 37 -3.46 -0.36 -2.84
N PRO A 38 -3.92 -1.44 -2.19
CA PRO A 38 -4.33 -1.36 -0.78
C PRO A 38 -3.14 -1.02 0.12
N CYS A 39 -3.30 -0.01 0.97
CA CYS A 39 -2.23 0.43 1.88
C CYS A 39 -2.80 1.08 3.15
N LEU A 40 -1.92 1.33 4.12
CA LEU A 40 -2.17 2.26 5.20
C LEU A 40 -1.30 3.50 5.02
N LEU A 41 -1.82 4.66 5.41
CA LEU A 41 -1.12 5.94 5.36
C LEU A 41 -0.99 6.49 6.77
N ARG A 42 0.18 6.98 7.15
CA ARG A 42 0.32 7.87 8.31
C ARG A 42 0.77 9.22 7.78
N HIS A 43 -0.10 10.20 7.98
CA HIS A 43 0.04 11.56 7.47
C HIS A 43 0.59 12.48 8.58
N PRO A 44 1.47 13.44 8.26
CA PRO A 44 2.03 14.34 9.27
C PRO A 44 0.95 15.15 10.02
N SER A 45 -0.13 15.56 9.34
CA SER A 45 -1.24 16.29 9.97
C SER A 45 -2.10 15.46 10.94
N LEU A 46 -1.95 14.13 10.98
CA LEU A 46 -2.73 13.25 11.85
C LEU A 46 -1.80 12.40 12.72
N GLU A 47 -1.53 12.91 13.91
CA GLU A 47 -0.57 12.34 14.85
C GLU A 47 -0.74 10.83 15.06
N GLY A 48 0.28 10.07 14.67
CA GLY A 48 0.44 8.65 15.02
C GLY A 48 -0.64 7.70 14.49
N ARG A 49 -1.59 8.16 13.67
CA ARG A 49 -2.73 7.37 13.22
C ARG A 49 -2.46 6.72 11.86
N TRP A 50 -2.69 5.42 11.78
CA TRP A 50 -2.74 4.68 10.52
C TRP A 50 -4.12 4.82 9.89
N LEU A 51 -4.19 5.45 8.73
CA LEU A 51 -5.38 5.62 7.92
C LEU A 51 -5.48 4.45 6.95
N ARG A 52 -6.66 3.87 6.80
CA ARG A 52 -6.90 2.76 5.88
C ARG A 52 -7.44 3.28 4.55
N GLY A 53 -6.82 2.89 3.45
CA GLY A 53 -7.19 3.38 2.13
C GLY A 53 -6.57 2.58 1.00
N ARG A 54 -6.41 3.25 -0.13
CA ARG A 54 -5.70 2.75 -1.31
C ARG A 54 -4.88 3.89 -1.91
N MET A 55 -3.71 3.54 -2.42
CA MET A 55 -2.95 4.41 -3.31
C MET A 55 -3.44 4.16 -4.74
N LEU A 56 -3.88 5.21 -5.42
CA LEU A 56 -4.14 5.20 -6.86
C LEU A 56 -2.80 5.45 -7.55
N VAL A 57 -2.37 4.49 -8.36
CA VAL A 57 -1.09 4.51 -9.05
C VAL A 57 -1.33 4.33 -10.55
N GLY A 58 -0.85 5.28 -11.35
CA GLY A 58 -0.88 5.23 -12.81
C GLY A 58 0.35 5.91 -13.43
N PRO A 59 0.40 6.05 -14.77
CA PRO A 59 1.49 6.73 -15.46
C PRO A 59 1.75 8.17 -14.98
N SER A 60 0.67 8.93 -14.76
CA SER A 60 0.67 10.33 -14.29
C SER A 60 -0.25 10.51 -13.08
N THR A 61 -0.48 9.45 -12.30
CA THR A 61 -1.43 9.47 -11.18
C THR A 61 -0.79 8.89 -9.93
N LEU A 62 -0.73 9.72 -8.89
CA LEU A 62 -0.44 9.33 -7.53
C LEU A 62 -1.44 10.04 -6.62
N ALA A 63 -2.41 9.29 -6.09
CA ALA A 63 -3.45 9.86 -5.24
C ALA A 63 -3.88 8.92 -4.12
N TRP A 64 -4.40 9.48 -3.04
CA TRP A 64 -4.94 8.71 -1.91
C TRP A 64 -6.47 8.57 -2.03
N GLU A 65 -6.95 7.33 -1.90
CA GLU A 65 -8.38 6.99 -1.82
C GLU A 65 -8.69 6.43 -0.41
N PRO A 66 -9.34 7.18 0.48
CA PRO A 66 -9.66 6.71 1.83
C PRO A 66 -10.72 5.61 1.81
N ARG A 67 -10.63 4.66 2.75
CA ARG A 67 -11.66 3.61 2.94
C ARG A 67 -12.45 3.76 4.24
N THR A 68 -12.11 4.74 5.07
CA THR A 68 -12.80 5.04 6.33
C THR A 68 -12.95 6.55 6.50
N ARG A 69 -13.93 6.98 7.30
CA ARG A 69 -14.16 8.41 7.60
C ARG A 69 -12.93 9.10 8.19
N ALA A 70 -12.09 8.36 8.91
CA ALA A 70 -10.88 8.91 9.53
C ALA A 70 -9.87 9.48 8.52
N GLY A 71 -9.90 9.05 7.25
CA GLY A 71 -9.03 9.57 6.19
C GLY A 71 -9.76 10.40 5.13
N ALA A 72 -11.04 10.72 5.31
CA ALA A 72 -11.87 11.31 4.26
C ALA A 72 -11.42 12.71 3.81
N GLY A 73 -10.80 13.49 4.70
CA GLY A 73 -10.26 14.82 4.40
C GLY A 73 -8.74 14.86 4.18
N VAL A 74 -8.08 13.71 4.04
CA VAL A 74 -6.63 13.63 3.87
C VAL A 74 -6.30 13.51 2.39
N SER A 75 -5.44 14.40 1.91
CA SER A 75 -4.82 14.30 0.59
C SER A 75 -3.36 13.89 0.73
N LEU A 76 -2.72 13.49 -0.37
CA LEU A 76 -1.27 13.34 -0.37
C LEU A 76 -0.63 14.74 -0.42
N PRO A 77 0.42 15.00 0.39
CA PRO A 77 1.20 16.21 0.24
C PRO A 77 1.83 16.31 -1.15
N ALA A 78 1.98 17.53 -1.64
CA ALA A 78 2.74 17.79 -2.87
C ALA A 78 4.23 17.46 -2.67
N GLY A 79 4.92 17.10 -3.77
CA GLY A 79 6.35 16.82 -3.75
C GLY A 79 6.74 15.58 -2.94
N LEU A 80 5.82 14.61 -2.83
CA LEU A 80 6.03 13.39 -2.06
C LEU A 80 7.18 12.56 -2.65
N ARG A 81 8.33 12.54 -1.96
CA ARG A 81 9.55 11.84 -2.43
C ARG A 81 9.88 10.67 -1.52
N GLN A 82 10.09 9.49 -2.08
CA GLN A 82 10.62 8.37 -1.30
C GLN A 82 12.02 8.71 -0.78
N VAL A 83 12.24 8.46 0.52
CA VAL A 83 13.56 8.56 1.17
C VAL A 83 14.03 7.24 1.78
N GLY A 84 13.14 6.27 1.97
CA GLY A 84 13.50 4.98 2.51
C GLY A 84 12.44 3.90 2.34
N GLU A 85 12.83 2.66 2.61
CA GLU A 85 11.94 1.51 2.74
C GLU A 85 12.46 0.58 3.83
N ARG A 86 11.62 0.25 4.80
CA ARG A 86 12.00 -0.66 5.91
C ARG A 86 10.90 -1.64 6.28
N SER A 87 11.25 -2.59 7.14
CA SER A 87 10.27 -3.44 7.82
C SER A 87 9.64 -2.69 9.00
N PRO A 88 8.40 -3.02 9.38
CA PRO A 88 7.79 -2.54 10.62
C PRO A 88 8.64 -2.90 11.83
N THR A 89 8.73 -1.98 12.79
CA THR A 89 9.22 -2.29 14.13
C THR A 89 8.25 -3.22 14.85
N ARG A 90 8.69 -3.86 15.95
CA ARG A 90 7.83 -4.72 16.78
C ARG A 90 6.56 -4.00 17.26
N ARG A 91 6.66 -2.73 17.65
CA ARG A 91 5.53 -1.91 18.10
C ARG A 91 4.56 -1.60 16.96
N GLU A 92 5.07 -1.30 15.77
CA GLU A 92 4.23 -1.07 14.59
C GLU A 92 3.53 -2.36 14.16
N ALA A 93 4.23 -3.50 14.16
CA ALA A 93 3.69 -4.81 13.79
C ALA A 93 2.54 -5.30 14.69
N MET A 94 2.33 -4.68 15.87
CA MET A 94 1.14 -4.89 16.69
C MET A 94 -0.11 -4.18 16.16
N ARG A 95 0.06 -3.15 15.30
CA ARG A 95 -1.03 -2.31 14.74
C ARG A 95 -1.23 -2.51 13.25
N ILE A 96 -0.22 -2.96 12.53
CA ILE A 96 -0.23 -3.20 11.10
C ILE A 96 0.21 -4.64 10.80
N ASN A 97 0.08 -5.10 9.56
CA ASN A 97 0.59 -6.42 9.18
C ASN A 97 2.12 -6.46 9.31
N GLY A 98 2.67 -7.32 10.18
CA GLY A 98 4.11 -7.41 10.42
C GLY A 98 4.94 -7.84 9.19
N ARG A 99 4.32 -8.41 8.16
CA ARG A 99 4.97 -8.78 6.88
C ARG A 99 4.92 -7.65 5.84
N SER A 100 4.34 -6.50 6.17
CA SER A 100 4.31 -5.33 5.29
C SER A 100 5.69 -4.68 5.17
N ARG A 101 5.81 -3.73 4.25
CA ARG A 101 6.91 -2.79 4.16
C ARG A 101 6.38 -1.38 4.41
N ILE A 102 7.20 -0.56 5.06
CA ILE A 102 6.93 0.86 5.28
C ILE A 102 7.80 1.63 4.31
N VAL A 103 7.16 2.28 3.34
CA VAL A 103 7.81 3.25 2.45
C VAL A 103 7.78 4.59 3.16
N GLU A 104 8.95 5.18 3.35
CA GLU A 104 9.12 6.47 4.00
C GLU A 104 9.24 7.54 2.93
N CYS A 105 8.36 8.53 3.00
CA CYS A 105 8.33 9.63 2.07
C CYS A 105 8.53 10.94 2.81
N ASP A 106 9.30 11.83 2.19
CA ASP A 106 9.46 13.21 2.61
C ASP A 106 8.54 14.11 1.79
N SER A 107 8.08 15.21 2.39
CA SER A 107 7.23 16.20 1.76
C SER A 107 7.33 17.54 2.48
N CYS A 108 6.83 18.61 1.87
CA CYS A 108 6.81 19.93 2.49
C CYS A 108 6.00 19.99 3.81
N GLU A 109 5.06 19.06 4.00
CA GLU A 109 4.24 18.96 5.22
C GLU A 109 4.87 18.04 6.28
N GLY A 110 6.00 17.40 5.96
CA GLY A 110 6.72 16.47 6.82
C GLY A 110 6.64 15.02 6.34
N THR A 111 7.08 14.10 7.20
CA THR A 111 7.21 12.68 6.85
C THR A 111 5.85 12.00 6.70
N VAL A 112 5.66 11.35 5.56
CA VAL A 112 4.52 10.48 5.26
C VAL A 112 5.00 9.04 5.24
N LEU A 113 4.31 8.16 5.95
CA LEU A 113 4.61 6.72 5.94
C LEU A 113 3.51 5.94 5.23
N VAL A 114 3.90 5.11 4.27
CA VAL A 114 2.98 4.27 3.49
C VAL A 114 3.26 2.79 3.78
N VAL A 115 2.30 2.12 4.39
CA VAL A 115 2.37 0.67 4.66
C VAL A 115 1.77 -0.09 3.49
N VAL A 116 2.58 -0.92 2.85
CA VAL A 116 2.20 -1.71 1.68
C VAL A 116 2.60 -3.17 1.85
N MET A 117 1.87 -4.08 1.22
CA MET A 117 2.31 -5.47 1.17
C MET A 117 3.52 -5.61 0.22
N PRO A 118 4.48 -6.52 0.49
CA PRO A 118 5.73 -6.61 -0.27
C PRO A 118 5.53 -6.77 -1.79
N ASN A 119 4.49 -7.50 -2.18
CA ASN A 119 4.16 -7.74 -3.58
C ASN A 119 3.57 -6.50 -4.31
N GLU A 120 3.29 -5.41 -3.59
CA GLU A 120 2.78 -4.15 -4.14
C GLU A 120 3.79 -3.00 -4.03
N VAL A 121 4.88 -3.17 -3.29
CA VAL A 121 5.90 -2.13 -3.04
C VAL A 121 6.38 -1.53 -4.36
N GLY A 122 6.75 -2.38 -5.32
CA GLY A 122 7.28 -1.95 -6.62
C GLY A 122 6.34 -1.00 -7.37
N HIS A 123 5.02 -1.20 -7.28
CA HIS A 123 4.06 -0.28 -7.90
C HIS A 123 4.11 1.11 -7.27
N VAL A 124 4.17 1.18 -5.93
CA VAL A 124 4.22 2.45 -5.21
C VAL A 124 5.55 3.18 -5.42
N LEU A 125 6.68 2.47 -5.38
CA LEU A 125 7.99 3.09 -5.62
C LEU A 125 8.11 3.64 -7.04
N THR A 126 7.63 2.89 -8.03
CA THR A 126 7.60 3.33 -9.43
C THR A 126 6.73 4.57 -9.61
N ALA A 127 5.64 4.69 -8.86
CA ALA A 127 4.77 5.87 -8.90
C ALA A 127 5.44 7.09 -8.27
N LEU A 128 6.05 6.91 -7.09
CA LEU A 128 6.75 7.96 -6.36
C LEU A 128 7.96 8.50 -7.14
N SER A 129 8.72 7.63 -7.83
CA SER A 129 9.87 8.06 -8.62
C SER A 129 9.48 8.93 -9.81
N ARG A 130 8.34 8.65 -10.46
CA ARG A 130 7.80 9.47 -11.55
C ARG A 130 7.29 10.82 -11.04
N ASN A 131 6.63 10.83 -9.89
CA ASN A 131 6.11 12.05 -9.29
C ASN A 131 7.23 13.00 -8.81
N ALA A 132 8.42 12.48 -8.55
CA ALA A 132 9.59 13.29 -8.17
C ALA A 132 10.29 13.96 -9.37
N THR A 133 9.99 13.55 -10.61
CA THR A 133 10.55 14.12 -11.84
C THR A 133 9.67 15.19 -12.50
N GLU A 134 8.47 15.40 -11.97
CA GLU A 134 7.53 16.48 -12.38
C GLU A 134 7.68 17.68 -11.45
#